data_AF-A0A534NYQ3-F1
#
_entry.id   AF-A0A534NYQ3-F1
#
_cell.length_a   1.000
_cell.length_b   1.000
_cell.length_c   1.000
_cell.angle_alpha   90.00
_cell.angle_beta   90.00
_cell.angle_gamma   90.00
#
_symmetry.space_group_name_H-M   'P 1'
#
loop_
_entity.id
_entity.type
_entity.pdbx_description
1 polymer ?
#
loop_
_entity_poly.entity_id
_entity_poly.type
_entity_poly.pdbx_seq_one_letter_code
_entity_poly.pdbx_strand_id
1 'polypeptide(L)'
;MLFLSRADVERCGLSLGDCIGACEEALSAKTQGKIEMPPKLGISPRPGALFHAMPARLPDVAGMKWISVFPDRRPALTALIVLNDLETGAPVAIVEGAYLTALRTPAATAIAARRL
;
A
#
# COMPACT_ATOMS: atom_id res chain seq x y z
N MET A 1 11.11 1.14 -16.25
CA MET A 1 10.82 1.01 -14.80
C MET A 1 11.15 2.32 -14.12
N LEU A 2 10.23 2.85 -13.31
CA LEU A 2 10.37 4.07 -12.53
C LEU A 2 10.80 3.76 -11.09
N PHE A 3 11.58 4.64 -10.49
CA PHE A 3 11.89 4.61 -9.06
C PHE A 3 11.39 5.91 -8.46
N LEU A 4 10.41 5.81 -7.57
CA LEU A 4 9.82 6.96 -6.89
C LEU A 4 10.26 6.96 -5.44
N SER A 5 11.16 7.88 -5.12
CA SER A 5 11.60 8.16 -3.75
C SER A 5 10.48 8.80 -2.94
N ARG A 6 10.71 8.97 -1.63
CA ARG A 6 9.79 9.72 -0.77
C ARG A 6 9.50 11.11 -1.32
N ALA A 7 10.53 11.82 -1.78
CA ALA A 7 10.39 13.17 -2.32
C ALA A 7 9.56 13.19 -3.62
N ASP A 8 9.66 12.15 -4.45
CA ASP A 8 8.81 12.01 -5.64
C ASP A 8 7.33 11.86 -5.25
N VAL A 9 7.03 10.99 -4.28
CA VAL A 9 5.67 10.75 -3.81
C VAL A 9 5.07 11.98 -3.12
N GLU A 10 5.85 12.68 -2.28
CA GLU A 10 5.42 13.91 -1.61
C GLU A 10 5.14 15.03 -2.64
N ARG A 11 5.93 15.12 -3.71
CA ARG A 11 5.70 16.09 -4.80
C ARG A 11 4.40 15.87 -5.57
N CYS A 12 3.83 14.67 -5.55
CA CYS A 12 2.52 14.41 -6.16
C CYS A 12 1.38 15.15 -5.42
N GLY A 13 1.62 15.66 -4.21
CA GLY A 13 0.65 16.51 -3.51
C GLY A 13 -0.64 15.80 -3.12
N LEU A 14 -0.60 14.47 -2.89
CA LEU A 14 -1.78 13.68 -2.54
C LEU A 14 -2.43 14.21 -1.25
N SER A 15 -3.68 14.65 -1.37
CA SER A 15 -4.49 15.06 -0.23
C SER A 15 -5.05 13.83 0.51
N LEU A 16 -5.52 14.06 1.74
CA LEU A 16 -6.28 13.03 2.45
C LEU A 16 -7.57 12.66 1.70
N GLY A 17 -8.18 13.62 0.99
CA GLY A 17 -9.36 13.38 0.15
C GLY A 17 -9.06 12.41 -1.00
N ASP A 18 -7.93 12.58 -1.68
CA ASP A 18 -7.49 11.66 -2.75
C ASP A 18 -7.28 10.25 -2.20
N CYS A 19 -6.66 10.15 -1.02
CA CYS A 19 -6.43 8.86 -0.35
C CYS A 19 -7.74 8.18 0.07
N ILE A 20 -8.72 8.96 0.56
CA ILE A 20 -10.06 8.46 0.89
C ILE A 20 -10.76 7.95 -0.36
N GLY A 21 -10.81 8.74 -1.44
CA GLY A 21 -11.43 8.34 -2.70
C GLY A 21 -10.85 7.04 -3.25
N ALA A 22 -9.51 6.95 -3.35
CA ALA A 22 -8.84 5.74 -3.81
C ALA A 22 -9.11 4.52 -2.91
N CYS A 23 -9.18 4.72 -1.59
CA CYS A 23 -9.51 3.64 -0.65
C CYS A 23 -10.99 3.20 -0.77
N GLU A 24 -11.94 4.12 -0.97
CA GLU A 24 -13.35 3.80 -1.20
C GLU A 24 -13.54 3.01 -2.50
N GLU A 25 -12.88 3.43 -3.58
CA GLU A 25 -12.88 2.73 -4.86
C GLU A 25 -12.34 1.31 -4.72
N ALA A 26 -11.19 1.14 -4.06
CA ALA A 26 -10.60 -0.19 -3.84
C ALA A 26 -11.50 -1.09 -2.98
N LEU A 27 -12.11 -0.54 -1.92
CA LEU A 27 -13.07 -1.28 -1.08
C LEU A 27 -14.33 -1.69 -1.86
N SER A 28 -14.86 -0.80 -2.69
CA SER A 28 -16.01 -1.09 -3.56
C SER A 28 -15.68 -2.14 -4.63
N ALA A 29 -14.52 -2.05 -5.26
CA ALA A 29 -14.05 -3.06 -6.21
C ALA A 29 -13.87 -4.43 -5.54
N LYS A 30 -13.46 -4.45 -4.26
CA LYS A 30 -13.38 -5.67 -3.45
C LYS A 30 -14.74 -6.33 -3.24
N THR A 31 -15.77 -5.56 -2.85
CA THR A 31 -17.11 -6.13 -2.63
C THR A 31 -17.75 -6.64 -3.93
N GLN A 32 -17.33 -6.09 -5.07
CA GLN A 32 -17.74 -6.53 -6.41
C GLN A 32 -16.93 -7.73 -6.95
N GLY A 33 -15.94 -8.25 -6.20
CA GLY A 33 -15.09 -9.35 -6.66
C GLY A 33 -14.13 -8.98 -7.81
N LYS A 34 -13.88 -7.69 -8.04
CA LYS A 34 -13.04 -7.20 -9.16
C LYS A 34 -11.55 -7.20 -8.84
N ILE A 35 -11.19 -7.28 -7.56
CA ILE A 35 -9.79 -7.30 -7.11
C ILE A 35 -9.45 -8.65 -6.50
N GLU A 36 -8.18 -9.00 -6.56
CA GLU A 36 -7.60 -10.10 -5.80
C GLU A 36 -6.72 -9.53 -4.68
N MET A 37 -6.90 -10.00 -3.45
CA MET A 37 -6.09 -9.58 -2.31
C MET A 37 -5.95 -10.75 -1.34
N PRO A 38 -4.95 -11.63 -1.54
CA PRO A 38 -4.74 -12.76 -0.66
C PRO A 38 -4.31 -12.32 0.75
N PRO A 39 -4.35 -13.23 1.74
CA PRO A 39 -3.82 -12.96 3.06
C PRO A 39 -2.36 -12.49 3.01
N LYS A 40 -2.00 -11.56 3.90
CA LYS A 40 -0.60 -11.12 4.04
C LYS A 40 0.30 -12.30 4.44
N LEU A 41 1.46 -12.41 3.80
CA LEU A 41 2.51 -13.35 4.19
C LEU A 41 3.51 -12.64 5.10
N GLY A 42 3.98 -13.31 6.17
CA GLY A 42 4.77 -12.66 7.21
C GLY A 42 6.01 -13.42 7.64
N ILE A 43 7.02 -12.66 8.05
CA ILE A 43 8.25 -13.15 8.67
C ILE A 43 8.47 -12.37 9.97
N SER A 44 8.70 -13.08 11.07
CA SER A 44 8.97 -12.47 12.38
C SER A 44 10.44 -12.66 12.74
N PRO A 45 11.32 -11.67 12.48
CA PRO A 45 12.76 -11.81 12.70
C PRO A 45 13.14 -11.84 14.20
N ARG A 46 12.30 -11.25 15.07
CA ARG A 46 12.45 -11.26 16.53
C ARG A 46 11.11 -10.85 17.18
N PRO A 47 10.93 -11.03 18.51
CA PRO A 47 9.72 -10.59 19.20
C PRO A 47 9.37 -9.12 18.91
N GLY A 48 8.12 -8.87 18.50
CA GLY A 48 7.61 -7.53 18.22
C GLY A 48 8.02 -6.92 16.88
N ALA A 49 8.98 -7.51 16.14
CA ALA A 49 9.36 -7.07 14.81
C ALA A 49 8.73 -7.96 13.73
N LEU A 50 8.44 -7.37 12.56
CA LEU A 50 7.83 -8.10 11.45
C LEU A 50 8.29 -7.59 10.09
N PHE A 51 8.16 -8.47 9.11
CA PHE A 51 8.04 -8.17 7.70
C PHE A 51 6.73 -8.73 7.17
N HIS A 52 6.04 -8.02 6.28
CA HIS A 52 4.89 -8.53 5.56
C HIS A 52 4.99 -8.26 4.06
N ALA A 53 4.68 -9.28 3.26
CA ALA A 53 4.32 -9.14 1.86
C ALA A 53 2.80 -9.02 1.75
N MET A 54 2.34 -7.98 1.06
CA MET A 54 0.92 -7.66 0.87
C MET A 54 0.65 -7.45 -0.63
N PRO A 55 0.52 -8.54 -1.42
CA PRO A 55 0.18 -8.44 -2.83
C PRO A 55 -1.31 -8.15 -3.03
N ALA A 56 -1.63 -7.46 -4.12
CA ALA A 56 -2.99 -7.26 -4.59
C ALA A 56 -3.01 -7.07 -6.12
N ARG A 57 -4.11 -7.45 -6.75
CA ARG A 57 -4.42 -7.18 -8.16
C ARG A 57 -5.67 -6.33 -8.23
N LEU A 58 -5.54 -5.11 -8.76
CA LEU A 58 -6.64 -4.23 -9.16
C LEU A 58 -6.97 -4.48 -10.65
N PRO A 59 -8.03 -3.88 -11.22
CA PRO A 59 -8.39 -4.10 -12.62
C PRO A 59 -7.30 -3.74 -13.64
N ASP A 60 -6.46 -2.77 -13.32
CA ASP A 60 -5.48 -2.13 -14.21
C ASP A 60 -4.02 -2.31 -13.75
N VAL A 61 -3.79 -2.79 -12.53
CA VAL A 61 -2.44 -2.94 -11.97
C VAL A 61 -2.35 -4.12 -11.00
N ALA A 62 -1.22 -4.83 -11.02
CA ALA A 62 -0.82 -5.72 -9.93
C ALA A 62 0.29 -5.07 -9.14
N GLY A 63 0.36 -5.34 -7.83
CA GLY A 63 1.45 -4.84 -7.03
C GLY A 63 1.60 -5.56 -5.72
N MET A 64 2.70 -5.28 -5.04
CA MET A 64 2.97 -5.79 -3.71
C MET A 64 3.61 -4.71 -2.87
N LYS A 65 3.07 -4.53 -1.66
CA LYS A 65 3.77 -3.82 -0.62
C LYS A 65 4.63 -4.79 0.18
N TRP A 66 5.92 -4.51 0.26
CA TRP A 66 6.85 -5.12 1.21
C TRP A 66 7.09 -4.14 2.35
N ILE A 67 6.65 -4.50 3.56
CA ILE A 67 6.67 -3.61 4.73
C ILE A 67 7.39 -4.27 5.90
N SER A 68 8.13 -3.48 6.67
CA SER A 68 8.69 -3.89 7.95
C SER A 68 8.22 -2.98 9.07
N VAL A 69 8.04 -3.55 10.26
CA VAL A 69 7.75 -2.81 11.50
C VAL A 69 8.70 -3.29 12.59
N PHE A 70 9.50 -2.36 13.11
CA PHE A 70 10.53 -2.57 14.12
C PHE A 70 10.30 -1.53 15.24
N PRO A 71 9.74 -1.93 16.40
CA PRO A 71 9.25 -0.98 17.42
C PRO A 71 10.34 -0.10 18.02
N ASP A 72 11.58 -0.59 18.05
CA ASP A 72 12.74 0.10 18.63
C ASP A 72 13.37 1.14 17.69
N ARG A 73 12.94 1.18 16.42
CA ARG A 73 13.47 2.09 15.41
C ARG A 73 12.62 3.35 15.29
N ARG A 74 13.23 4.46 14.84
CA ARG A 74 12.51 5.63 14.31
C ARG A 74 12.98 5.94 12.88
N PRO A 75 12.07 6.03 11.88
CA PRO A 75 10.67 5.62 11.94
C PRO A 75 10.54 4.10 12.19
N ALA A 76 9.49 3.70 12.92
CA ALA A 76 9.28 2.29 13.26
C ALA A 76 8.90 1.42 12.06
N LEU A 77 8.44 2.04 10.96
CA LEU A 77 7.97 1.37 9.76
C LEU A 77 8.73 1.84 8.54
N THR A 78 9.08 0.90 7.66
CA THR A 78 9.50 1.17 6.29
C THR A 78 8.74 0.31 5.32
N ALA A 79 8.50 0.79 4.11
CA ALA A 79 7.90 -0.02 3.07
C ALA A 79 8.37 0.39 1.68
N LEU A 80 8.33 -0.58 0.76
CA LEU A 80 8.39 -0.37 -0.68
C LEU A 80 7.14 -0.97 -1.30
N ILE A 81 6.69 -0.38 -2.41
CA ILE A 81 5.61 -0.91 -3.23
C ILE A 81 6.21 -1.17 -4.62
N VAL A 82 6.09 -2.40 -5.10
CA VAL A 82 6.33 -2.72 -6.51
C VAL A 82 4.99 -2.73 -7.25
N LEU A 83 4.98 -2.14 -8.45
CA LEU A 83 3.85 -2.16 -9.37
C LEU A 83 4.26 -2.89 -10.64
N ASN A 84 3.34 -3.67 -11.19
CA ASN A 84 3.49 -4.49 -12.38
C ASN A 84 2.39 -4.15 -13.38
N ASP A 85 2.79 -4.10 -14.65
CA ASP A 85 1.87 -4.10 -15.77
C ASP A 85 1.20 -5.46 -15.89
N LEU A 86 -0.13 -5.49 -16.04
CA LEU A 86 -0.89 -6.74 -16.08
C LEU A 86 -0.75 -7.50 -17.39
N GLU A 87 -0.52 -6.80 -18.50
CA GLU A 87 -0.45 -7.42 -19.83
C GLU A 87 0.89 -8.13 -20.04
N THR A 88 1.98 -7.49 -19.62
CA THR A 88 3.36 -7.96 -19.82
C THR A 88 3.96 -8.64 -18.59
N GLY A 89 3.36 -8.44 -17.41
CA GLY A 89 3.92 -8.86 -16.12
C GLY A 89 5.14 -8.03 -15.68
N ALA A 90 5.60 -7.08 -16.50
CA ALA A 90 6.82 -6.34 -16.26
C ALA A 90 6.65 -5.40 -15.05
N PRO A 91 7.62 -5.35 -14.12
CA PRO A 91 7.64 -4.35 -13.08
C PRO A 91 7.80 -2.94 -13.68
N VAL A 92 6.82 -2.07 -13.45
CA VAL A 92 6.77 -0.71 -14.01
C VAL A 92 7.29 0.33 -13.03
N ALA A 93 7.14 0.12 -11.72
CA ALA A 93 7.63 1.05 -10.72
C ALA A 93 8.01 0.38 -9.39
N ILE A 94 8.98 0.97 -8.70
CA ILE A 94 9.23 0.79 -7.27
C ILE A 94 9.02 2.13 -6.59
N VAL A 95 8.14 2.15 -5.58
CA VAL A 95 7.64 3.36 -4.93
C VAL A 95 7.91 3.30 -3.44
N GLU A 96 8.32 4.43 -2.86
CA GLU A 96 8.40 4.59 -1.41
C GLU A 96 7.02 4.36 -0.78
N GLY A 97 6.94 3.42 0.16
CA GLY A 97 5.67 2.93 0.69
C GLY A 97 5.33 3.37 2.12
N ALA A 98 6.29 3.92 2.89
CA ALA A 98 6.05 4.31 4.27
C ALA A 98 5.18 5.57 4.31
N TYR A 99 5.46 6.56 3.46
CA TYR A 99 4.65 7.77 3.34
C TYR A 99 3.23 7.45 2.88
N LEU A 100 3.08 6.65 1.81
CA LEU A 100 1.77 6.18 1.35
C LEU A 100 1.01 5.39 2.42
N THR A 101 1.72 4.57 3.21
CA THR A 101 1.10 3.83 4.33
C THR A 101 0.57 4.78 5.41
N ALA A 102 1.29 5.87 5.70
CA ALA A 102 0.87 6.88 6.66
C ALA A 102 -0.38 7.65 6.21
N LEU A 103 -0.56 7.87 4.90
CA LEU A 103 -1.74 8.54 4.35
C LEU A 103 -2.97 7.62 4.23
N ARG A 104 -2.80 6.43 3.66
CA ARG A 104 -3.94 5.53 3.35
C ARG A 104 -4.54 4.85 4.58
N THR A 105 -3.76 4.68 5.65
CA THR A 105 -4.25 4.02 6.88
C THR A 105 -5.35 4.85 7.57
N PRO A 106 -5.15 6.13 7.89
CA PRO A 106 -6.22 6.96 8.43
C PRO A 106 -7.38 7.17 7.43
N ALA A 107 -7.12 7.18 6.12
CA ALA A 107 -8.18 7.23 5.12
C ALA A 107 -9.16 6.04 5.24
N ALA A 108 -8.64 4.82 5.37
CA ALA A 108 -9.48 3.63 5.62
C ALA A 108 -10.29 3.74 6.92
N THR A 109 -9.69 4.28 7.99
CA THR A 109 -10.39 4.52 9.27
C THR A 109 -11.49 5.57 9.11
N ALA A 110 -11.24 6.66 8.39
CA ALA A 110 -12.23 7.71 8.14
C ALA A 110 -13.44 7.18 7.35
N ILE A 111 -13.21 6.32 6.36
CA ILE A 111 -14.29 5.65 5.61
C ILE A 111 -15.15 4.81 6.56
N ALA A 112 -14.53 4.01 7.42
CA ALA A 112 -15.26 3.20 8.39
C ALA A 112 -16.07 4.08 9.35
N ALA A 113 -15.47 5.13 9.90
CA ALA A 113 -16.15 6.06 10.81
C ALA A 113 -17.35 6.77 10.18
N ARG A 114 -17.33 7.05 8.86
CA ARG A 114 -18.47 7.65 8.14
C ARG A 114 -19.65 6.69 7.93
N ARG A 115 -19.47 5.39 8.20
CA ARG A 115 -20.44 4.32 7.93
C ARG A 115 -20.94 3.63 9.20
N LEU A 116 -20.43 4.04 10.37
CA LEU A 116 -20.84 3.64 11.71
C LEU A 116 -21.73 4.73 12.31
#